data_AF-A0A816EAA5-F1
#
_entry.id   AF-A0A816EAA5-F1
#
_cell.length_a   1.000
_cell.length_b   1.000
_cell.length_c   1.000
_cell.angle_alpha   90.00
_cell.angle_beta   90.00
_cell.angle_gamma   90.00
#
_symmetry.space_group_name_H-M   'P 1'
#
loop_
_entity.id
_entity.type
_entity.pdbx_description
1 polymer ?
#
loop_
_entity_poly.entity_id
_entity_poly.type
_entity_poly.pdbx_seq_one_letter_code
_entity_poly.pdbx_strand_id
1 'polypeptide(L)'
;MSTTNTVLNLPLTKKQNVSACRICGAPAHYVNFGVITCHSCKMFFRRNATIEQKTFKCHLGGYCEIKQDNRHMCASCRLKKCFQYGMTTDKFRPSRPKKSKTKSLVKVEPRYQSEKLPILNCLKPDHSLLTTSQWTLLSNLYNSFDESQLVFLGKSLADTHNSLQPVNVTYQRLVENYLLSIYETTGRYLRLNDDICKLSFTDRSILLRSAADNISSMASIFIIHHFDLFSLDSFLKTMSAMFDNCGISLVQWPMKFINPDIMIFKLALSLFSLSKTTYLYSPNISIDSTNSSTIFHIQNKYAEVTWKYLSYRYGCYEAVKYFHSIIYWLMALTMLICDVQTFSRHVDSIDSLVELTELTFILDDVEKIIDTK
;
A
#
# COMPACT_ATOMS: atom_id res chain seq x y z
N MET A 1 -33.55 -9.07 29.66
CA MET A 1 -33.92 -8.15 30.76
C MET A 1 -32.61 -7.62 31.33
N SER A 2 -32.15 -6.47 30.86
CA SER A 2 -32.49 -5.11 31.36
C SER A 2 -31.67 -4.73 32.58
N THR A 3 -30.72 -3.81 32.39
CA THR A 3 -30.35 -2.73 33.34
C THR A 3 -29.67 -1.64 32.51
N THR A 4 -30.46 -0.77 31.86
CA THR A 4 -30.84 0.60 32.28
C THR A 4 -29.81 1.68 31.96
N ASN A 5 -30.14 2.42 30.90
CA ASN A 5 -29.66 3.74 30.55
C ASN A 5 -29.74 4.73 31.72
N THR A 6 -28.73 5.59 31.85
CA THR A 6 -28.94 6.93 32.41
C THR A 6 -28.18 7.94 31.58
N VAL A 7 -28.97 8.74 30.86
CA VAL A 7 -28.55 9.88 30.04
C VAL A 7 -28.24 11.03 30.99
N LEU A 8 -26.99 11.50 31.02
CA LEU A 8 -26.64 12.80 31.58
C LEU A 8 -26.56 13.83 30.44
N ASN A 9 -27.69 14.46 30.16
CA ASN A 9 -27.73 15.76 29.51
C ASN A 9 -27.20 16.81 30.50
N LEU A 10 -26.23 17.64 30.08
CA LEU A 10 -25.92 18.89 30.78
C LEU A 10 -25.98 20.07 29.80
N PRO A 11 -26.63 21.20 30.15
CA PRO A 11 -26.92 22.28 29.23
C PRO A 11 -25.70 23.19 28.98
N LEU A 12 -25.66 23.78 27.79
CA LEU A 12 -24.73 24.85 27.42
C LEU A 12 -24.90 26.05 28.36
N THR A 13 -23.88 26.32 29.17
CA THR A 13 -23.63 27.65 29.73
C THR A 13 -22.23 28.11 29.33
N LYS A 14 -22.11 29.37 28.90
CA LYS A 14 -20.84 30.04 28.59
C LYS A 14 -19.93 30.00 29.82
N LYS A 15 -19.06 29.00 29.91
CA LYS A 15 -17.83 28.98 30.71
C LYS A 15 -16.72 28.51 29.78
N GLN A 16 -15.65 29.30 29.67
CA GLN A 16 -14.45 28.91 28.94
C GLN A 16 -13.86 27.66 29.61
N ASN A 17 -14.18 26.46 29.11
CA ASN A 17 -13.65 25.22 29.66
C ASN A 17 -12.14 25.16 29.42
N VAL A 18 -11.38 25.37 30.49
CA VAL A 18 -9.94 25.22 30.52
C VAL A 18 -9.62 23.75 30.30
N SER A 19 -8.99 23.43 29.17
CA SER A 19 -8.50 22.08 28.84
C SER A 19 -6.98 22.03 29.00
N ALA A 20 -6.38 20.85 29.14
CA ALA A 20 -4.93 20.71 29.19
C ALA A 20 -4.31 20.75 27.77
N CYS A 21 -3.20 21.48 27.60
CA CYS A 21 -2.44 21.52 26.36
C CYS A 21 -1.86 20.14 26.04
N ARG A 22 -2.17 19.59 24.86
CA ARG A 22 -1.69 18.25 24.46
C ARG A 22 -0.16 18.12 24.34
N ILE A 23 0.56 19.24 24.27
CA ILE A 23 2.02 19.26 24.13
C ILE A 23 2.73 19.28 25.49
N CYS A 24 2.27 20.13 26.41
CA CYS A 24 2.98 20.41 27.67
C CYS A 24 2.10 20.35 28.94
N GLY A 25 0.82 20.02 28.82
CA GLY A 25 -0.12 19.92 29.95
C GLY A 25 -0.69 21.26 30.46
N ALA A 26 -0.09 22.40 30.10
CA ALA A 26 -0.53 23.71 30.58
C ALA A 26 -1.99 24.05 30.22
N PRO A 27 -2.69 24.89 31.01
CA PRO A 27 -4.03 25.40 30.67
C PRO A 27 -4.13 25.94 29.24
N ALA A 28 -5.16 25.50 28.53
CA ALA A 28 -5.43 25.83 27.14
C ALA A 28 -6.94 26.03 26.94
N HIS A 29 -7.29 27.11 26.25
CA HIS A 29 -8.69 27.48 26.00
C HIS A 29 -9.08 27.33 24.52
N TYR A 30 -8.10 27.11 23.63
CA TYR A 30 -8.29 27.16 22.19
C TYR A 30 -7.52 26.05 21.45
N VAL A 31 -8.06 25.65 20.31
CA VAL A 31 -7.37 24.82 19.31
C VAL A 31 -6.51 25.74 18.45
N ASN A 32 -5.20 25.47 18.37
CA ASN A 32 -4.30 26.16 17.45
C ASN A 32 -3.60 25.15 16.56
N PHE A 33 -3.54 25.42 15.25
CA PHE A 33 -2.91 24.55 14.24
C PHE A 33 -3.43 23.11 14.24
N GLY A 34 -4.69 22.88 14.65
CA GLY A 34 -5.32 21.55 14.68
C GLY A 34 -5.33 20.86 16.05
N VAL A 35 -4.63 21.40 17.06
CA VAL A 35 -4.49 20.76 18.38
C VAL A 35 -4.82 21.72 19.51
N ILE A 36 -5.46 21.23 20.59
CA ILE A 36 -5.66 22.00 21.83
C ILE A 36 -4.29 22.32 22.44
N THR A 37 -3.93 23.61 22.41
CA THR A 37 -2.61 24.07 22.83
C THR A 37 -2.69 25.36 23.63
N CYS A 38 -1.79 25.49 24.61
CA CYS A 38 -1.61 26.76 25.31
C CYS A 38 -0.97 27.80 24.38
N HIS A 39 -1.06 29.08 24.76
CA HIS A 39 -0.52 30.19 23.98
C HIS A 39 0.99 30.03 23.69
N SER A 40 1.76 29.50 24.64
CA SER A 40 3.20 29.26 24.46
C SER A 40 3.49 28.24 23.36
N CYS A 41 2.80 27.09 23.34
CA CYS A 41 3.01 26.07 22.31
C CYS A 41 2.51 26.50 20.93
N LYS A 42 1.43 27.30 20.88
CA LYS A 42 1.00 27.97 19.64
C LYS A 42 2.12 28.83 19.06
N MET A 43 2.66 29.75 19.85
CA MET A 43 3.68 30.70 19.39
C MET A 43 5.00 30.01 19.06
N PHE A 44 5.36 29.00 19.84
CA PHE A 44 6.52 28.15 19.58
C PHE A 44 6.38 27.43 18.23
N PHE A 45 5.26 26.76 17.97
CA PHE A 45 5.05 26.05 16.71
C PHE A 45 5.09 27.00 15.51
N ARG A 46 4.43 28.16 15.60
CA ARG A 46 4.43 29.16 14.53
C ARG A 46 5.82 29.67 14.15
N ARG A 47 6.74 29.77 15.13
CA ARG A 47 8.12 30.26 14.90
C ARG A 47 9.05 29.21 14.35
N ASN A 48 8.82 27.93 14.68
CA ASN A 48 9.82 26.88 14.47
C ASN A 48 9.38 25.79 13.46
N ALA A 49 8.09 25.71 13.10
CA ALA A 49 7.59 24.64 12.23
C ALA A 49 8.09 24.72 10.78
N THR A 50 8.59 25.88 10.34
CA THR A 50 9.15 26.09 8.99
C THR A 50 10.68 26.20 8.99
N ILE A 51 11.31 26.09 10.15
CA ILE A 51 12.77 26.07 10.27
C ILE A 51 13.23 24.64 9.99
N GLU A 52 14.31 24.46 9.22
CA GLU A 52 14.86 23.14 8.90
C GLU A 52 15.12 22.31 10.16
N GLN A 53 14.78 21.01 10.15
CA GLN A 53 14.93 20.16 11.35
C GLN A 53 16.39 20.04 11.83
N LYS A 54 17.37 20.31 10.96
CA LYS A 54 18.81 20.29 11.28
C LYS A 54 19.24 21.36 12.28
N THR A 55 18.43 22.39 12.53
CA THR A 55 18.76 23.50 13.45
C THR A 55 18.49 23.16 14.92
N PHE A 56 17.70 22.12 15.23
CA PHE A 56 17.35 21.76 16.60
C PHE A 56 17.97 20.41 17.01
N LYS A 57 19.13 20.44 17.66
CA LYS A 57 19.74 19.24 18.26
C LYS A 57 19.19 18.99 19.67
N CYS A 58 18.91 17.72 19.97
CA CYS A 58 18.58 17.29 21.32
C CYS A 58 19.86 16.82 22.03
N HIS A 59 20.10 17.30 23.25
CA HIS A 59 21.27 16.92 24.05
C HIS A 59 21.06 15.66 24.90
N LEU A 60 19.83 15.13 24.95
CA LEU A 60 19.41 14.02 25.81
C LEU A 60 18.83 12.84 25.00
N GLY A 61 19.27 12.64 23.76
CA GLY A 61 18.93 11.45 22.96
C GLY A 61 17.54 11.43 22.30
N GLY A 62 16.81 12.55 22.28
CA GLY A 62 15.59 12.70 21.45
C GLY A 62 14.26 12.26 22.09
N TYR A 63 14.26 12.00 23.41
CA TYR A 63 13.09 11.52 24.17
C TYR A 63 12.73 12.41 25.38
N CYS A 64 13.06 13.71 25.34
CA CYS A 64 12.77 14.61 26.47
C CYS A 64 11.27 14.69 26.76
N GLU A 65 10.89 14.49 28.02
CA GLU A 65 9.53 14.69 28.47
C GLU A 65 9.17 16.20 28.50
N ILE A 66 8.10 16.57 27.81
CA ILE A 66 7.65 17.97 27.70
C ILE A 66 6.46 18.24 28.62
N LYS A 67 6.70 19.02 29.68
CA LYS A 67 5.76 19.54 30.69
C LYS A 67 5.76 21.07 30.73
N GLN A 68 4.81 21.69 31.43
CA GLN A 68 4.67 23.15 31.49
C GLN A 68 5.97 23.86 31.91
N ASP A 69 6.66 23.28 32.89
CA ASP A 69 7.82 23.90 33.52
C ASP A 69 9.11 23.68 32.73
N ASN A 70 9.27 22.52 32.07
CA ASN A 70 10.51 22.16 31.38
C ASN A 70 10.44 22.27 29.83
N ARG A 71 9.31 22.69 29.25
CA ARG A 71 9.11 22.82 27.77
C ARG A 71 10.07 23.77 27.06
N HIS A 72 10.89 24.53 27.78
CA HIS A 72 11.91 25.40 27.20
C HIS A 72 13.27 24.70 27.08
N MET A 73 13.50 23.61 27.81
CA MET A 73 14.79 22.90 27.89
C MET A 73 15.17 22.16 26.59
N CYS A 74 14.19 21.76 25.78
CA CYS A 74 14.46 21.07 24.52
C CYS A 74 13.47 21.47 23.42
N ALA A 75 13.90 22.40 22.55
CA ALA A 75 13.13 22.82 21.39
C ALA A 75 12.92 21.66 20.38
N SER A 76 13.93 20.81 20.19
CA SER A 76 13.88 19.66 19.28
C SER A 76 12.74 18.69 19.63
N CYS A 77 12.72 18.17 20.87
CA CYS A 77 11.68 17.24 21.31
C CYS A 77 10.31 17.91 21.41
N ARG A 78 10.25 19.20 21.77
CA ARG A 78 8.99 19.96 21.78
C ARG A 78 8.38 20.11 20.40
N LEU A 79 9.19 20.42 19.38
CA LEU A 79 8.73 20.57 18.00
C LEU A 79 8.32 19.22 17.42
N LYS A 80 9.10 18.16 17.66
CA LYS A 80 8.75 16.78 17.32
C LYS A 80 7.39 16.39 17.91
N LYS A 81 7.16 16.69 19.19
CA LYS A 81 5.88 16.41 19.87
C LYS A 81 4.72 17.22 19.27
N CYS A 82 4.93 18.46 18.84
CA CYS A 82 3.90 19.24 18.14
C CYS A 82 3.41 18.54 16.85
N PHE A 83 4.33 18.07 16.02
CA PHE A 83 3.99 17.34 14.80
C PHE A 83 3.36 15.97 15.09
N GLN A 84 3.89 15.23 16.07
CA GLN A 84 3.32 13.94 16.49
C GLN A 84 1.86 14.04 16.94
N TYR A 85 1.49 15.15 17.59
CA TYR A 85 0.10 15.40 18.00
C TYR A 85 -0.77 16.01 16.89
N GLY A 86 -0.24 16.19 15.68
CA GLY A 86 -0.99 16.63 14.51
C GLY A 86 -1.06 18.16 14.33
N MET A 87 -0.11 18.93 14.88
CA MET A 87 0.00 20.35 14.52
C MET A 87 0.54 20.48 13.09
N THR A 88 -0.16 21.23 12.22
CA THR A 88 0.22 21.43 10.81
C THR A 88 0.46 22.90 10.45
N THR A 89 1.41 23.14 9.53
CA THR A 89 1.70 24.43 8.91
C THR A 89 0.69 24.83 7.84
N ASP A 90 -0.16 23.92 7.36
CA ASP A 90 -1.17 24.20 6.31
C ASP A 90 -2.18 25.27 6.73
N LYS A 91 -2.29 25.50 8.04
CA LYS A 91 -3.14 26.53 8.66
C LYS A 91 -2.42 27.86 8.87
N PHE A 92 -1.21 28.02 8.33
CA PHE A 92 -0.52 29.31 8.30
C PHE A 92 -1.24 30.15 7.25
N ARG A 93 -2.03 31.13 7.70
CA ARG A 93 -2.55 32.14 6.78
C ARG A 93 -1.34 32.86 6.16
N PRO A 94 -1.32 33.08 4.83
CA PRO A 94 -0.25 33.87 4.21
C PRO A 94 -0.17 35.22 4.91
N SER A 95 1.04 35.62 5.29
CA SER A 95 1.29 36.92 5.91
C SER A 95 0.75 38.02 5.01
N ARG A 96 -0.25 38.76 5.48
CA ARG A 96 -0.78 39.93 4.76
C ARG A 96 0.35 40.93 4.47
N PRO A 97 0.47 41.46 3.25
CA PRO A 97 1.30 42.63 3.02
C PRO A 97 0.71 43.82 3.79
N LYS A 98 1.58 44.63 4.41
CA LYS A 98 1.18 45.88 5.06
C LYS A 98 0.53 46.80 4.01
N LYS A 99 -0.71 47.26 4.24
CA LYS A 99 -1.13 48.68 4.10
C LYS A 99 -2.61 48.95 4.42
N SER A 100 -2.78 50.05 5.15
CA SER A 100 -3.88 51.05 5.24
C SER A 100 -5.36 50.64 5.27
N LYS A 101 -5.98 51.05 6.40
CA LYS A 101 -7.29 51.71 6.59
C LYS A 101 -8.36 51.51 5.49
N THR A 102 -9.54 51.00 5.87
CA THR A 102 -10.78 51.80 6.07
C THR A 102 -11.93 50.86 6.45
N LYS A 103 -12.81 51.35 7.33
CA LYS A 103 -14.02 50.70 7.86
C LYS A 103 -15.08 50.55 6.76
N SER A 104 -15.81 49.43 6.76
CA SER A 104 -17.25 49.45 6.52
C SER A 104 -17.89 48.13 6.96
N LEU A 105 -18.95 48.30 7.74
CA LEU A 105 -19.86 47.27 8.25
C LEU A 105 -20.84 46.88 7.14
N VAL A 106 -20.97 45.60 6.82
CA VAL A 106 -22.23 45.06 6.29
C VAL A 106 -22.48 43.69 6.93
N LYS A 107 -23.58 43.62 7.68
CA LYS A 107 -24.22 42.40 8.18
C LYS A 107 -24.71 41.58 6.98
N VAL A 108 -24.31 40.32 6.88
CA VAL A 108 -25.10 39.29 6.23
C VAL A 108 -25.23 38.14 7.21
N GLU A 109 -26.47 37.83 7.55
CA GLU A 109 -26.88 36.81 8.50
C GLU A 109 -26.26 35.44 8.18
N PRO A 110 -25.82 34.67 9.18
CA PRO A 110 -25.48 33.28 8.94
C PRO A 110 -26.80 32.54 8.67
N ARG A 111 -27.05 32.18 7.41
CA ARG A 111 -27.89 31.01 7.10
C ARG A 111 -27.22 29.81 7.76
N TYR A 112 -27.65 29.53 8.99
CA TYR A 112 -27.28 28.35 9.74
C TYR A 112 -28.01 27.17 9.10
N GLN A 113 -27.44 26.62 8.02
CA GLN A 113 -27.59 25.20 7.79
C GLN A 113 -26.54 24.52 8.67
N SER A 114 -27.07 23.77 9.63
CA SER A 114 -26.33 22.93 10.55
C SER A 114 -25.53 21.87 9.78
N GLU A 115 -24.32 22.17 9.35
CA GLU A 115 -23.36 21.14 8.99
C GLU A 115 -22.44 20.87 10.18
N LYS A 116 -22.78 19.79 10.88
CA LYS A 116 -21.94 19.14 11.88
C LYS A 116 -20.52 18.98 11.33
N LEU A 117 -19.50 19.42 12.08
CA LEU A 117 -18.11 19.02 11.82
C LEU A 117 -18.03 17.48 11.79
N PRO A 118 -17.50 16.85 10.73
CA PRO A 118 -17.50 15.40 10.60
C PRO A 118 -16.32 14.81 11.37
N ILE A 119 -16.52 14.52 12.65
CA ILE A 119 -15.73 13.49 13.35
C ILE A 119 -16.52 12.16 13.38
N LEU A 120 -17.73 12.14 12.81
CA LEU A 120 -18.58 10.96 12.69
C LEU A 120 -18.97 10.69 11.22
N ASN A 121 -17.97 10.62 10.33
CA ASN A 121 -18.24 10.21 8.94
C ASN A 121 -17.20 9.26 8.30
N CYS A 122 -16.18 8.79 9.04
CA CYS A 122 -15.31 7.69 8.56
C CYS A 122 -16.04 6.34 8.47
N LEU A 123 -17.29 6.26 8.92
CA LEU A 123 -18.15 5.09 8.88
C LEU A 123 -19.04 5.03 7.63
N LYS A 124 -19.05 6.08 6.80
CA LYS A 124 -19.71 6.05 5.49
C LYS A 124 -18.64 6.06 4.39
N PRO A 125 -18.80 5.25 3.33
CA PRO A 125 -17.96 5.36 2.15
C PRO A 125 -18.07 6.79 1.60
N ASP A 126 -17.01 7.58 1.75
CA ASP A 126 -16.96 8.93 1.21
C ASP A 126 -16.60 8.82 -0.28
N HIS A 127 -17.59 9.05 -1.13
CA HIS A 127 -17.44 8.89 -2.57
C HIS A 127 -16.48 9.91 -3.22
N SER A 128 -15.96 10.87 -2.45
CA SER A 128 -15.01 11.90 -2.88
C SER A 128 -13.53 11.64 -2.51
N LEU A 129 -13.22 10.48 -1.91
CA LEU A 129 -11.87 10.15 -1.40
C LEU A 129 -10.78 10.02 -2.48
N LEU A 130 -11.18 9.62 -3.68
CA LEU A 130 -10.28 9.35 -4.80
C LEU A 130 -10.37 10.49 -5.82
N THR A 131 -9.22 11.06 -6.20
CA THR A 131 -9.14 12.02 -7.31
C THR A 131 -9.38 11.33 -8.65
N THR A 132 -9.68 12.09 -9.71
CA THR A 132 -9.80 11.54 -11.07
C THR A 132 -8.55 10.76 -11.50
N SER A 133 -7.36 11.28 -11.20
CA SER A 133 -6.10 10.57 -11.49
C SER A 133 -5.94 9.26 -10.71
N GLN A 134 -6.42 9.21 -9.47
CA GLN A 134 -6.40 7.98 -8.66
C GLN A 134 -7.42 6.95 -9.17
N TRP A 135 -8.57 7.39 -9.69
CA TRP A 135 -9.51 6.51 -10.39
C TRP A 135 -8.94 5.94 -11.69
N THR A 136 -8.28 6.77 -12.50
CA THR A 136 -7.58 6.29 -13.69
C THR A 136 -6.50 5.27 -13.31
N LEU A 137 -5.72 5.55 -12.27
CA LEU A 137 -4.73 4.58 -11.79
C LEU A 137 -5.37 3.26 -11.36
N LEU A 138 -6.44 3.29 -10.56
CA LEU A 138 -7.17 2.08 -10.15
C LEU A 138 -7.65 1.28 -11.35
N SER A 139 -8.20 1.95 -12.36
CA SER A 139 -8.64 1.31 -13.60
C SER A 139 -7.45 0.66 -14.32
N ASN A 140 -6.32 1.34 -14.42
CA ASN A 140 -5.12 0.79 -15.04
C ASN A 140 -4.58 -0.42 -14.28
N LEU A 141 -4.54 -0.37 -12.94
CA LEU A 141 -4.11 -1.48 -12.09
C LEU A 141 -5.07 -2.68 -12.15
N TYR A 142 -6.37 -2.42 -12.29
CA TYR A 142 -7.35 -3.49 -12.47
C TYR A 142 -7.18 -4.21 -13.81
N ASN A 143 -6.84 -3.46 -14.86
CA ASN A 143 -6.70 -4.01 -16.22
C ASN A 143 -5.27 -4.48 -16.55
N SER A 144 -4.27 -4.19 -15.70
CA SER A 144 -2.88 -4.59 -15.94
C SER A 144 -2.65 -6.10 -15.75
N PHE A 145 -3.48 -6.76 -14.96
CA PHE A 145 -3.47 -8.21 -14.79
C PHE A 145 -4.71 -8.80 -15.45
N ASP A 146 -4.51 -9.50 -16.56
CA ASP A 146 -5.56 -10.24 -17.28
C ASP A 146 -5.52 -11.72 -16.86
N GLU A 147 -6.44 -12.09 -15.97
CA GLU A 147 -6.58 -13.43 -15.41
C GLU A 147 -7.36 -14.40 -16.31
N SER A 148 -7.93 -13.94 -17.44
CA SER A 148 -8.91 -14.70 -18.22
C SER A 148 -8.42 -16.08 -18.64
N GLN A 149 -7.21 -16.15 -19.20
CA GLN A 149 -6.60 -17.41 -19.64
C GLN A 149 -6.30 -18.33 -18.45
N LEU A 150 -5.81 -17.78 -17.34
CA LEU A 150 -5.52 -18.54 -16.14
C LEU A 150 -6.78 -19.11 -15.50
N VAL A 151 -7.86 -18.33 -15.47
CA VAL A 151 -9.18 -18.77 -15.00
C VAL A 151 -9.73 -19.87 -15.89
N PHE A 152 -9.60 -19.74 -17.22
CA PHE A 152 -9.99 -20.77 -18.17
C PHE A 152 -9.24 -22.09 -17.96
N LEU A 153 -7.92 -22.03 -17.80
CA LEU A 153 -7.08 -23.21 -17.56
C LEU A 153 -7.35 -23.85 -16.20
N GLY A 154 -7.50 -23.05 -15.14
CA GLY A 154 -7.86 -23.53 -13.80
C GLY A 154 -9.20 -24.27 -13.80
N LYS A 155 -10.22 -23.72 -14.48
CA LYS A 155 -11.50 -24.40 -14.68
C LYS A 155 -11.33 -25.70 -15.47
N SER A 156 -10.57 -25.67 -16.56
CA SER A 156 -10.32 -26.86 -17.39
C SER A 156 -9.63 -27.98 -16.59
N LEU A 157 -8.71 -27.64 -15.68
CA LEU A 157 -8.05 -28.58 -14.77
C LEU A 157 -9.06 -29.24 -13.81
N ALA A 158 -9.99 -28.45 -13.26
CA ALA A 158 -11.04 -28.95 -12.37
C ALA A 158 -12.05 -29.84 -13.12
N ASP A 159 -12.52 -29.42 -14.30
CA ASP A 159 -13.49 -30.15 -15.11
C ASP A 159 -12.91 -31.48 -15.64
N THR A 160 -11.64 -31.47 -16.04
CA THR A 160 -10.96 -32.66 -16.59
C THR A 160 -10.66 -33.70 -15.51
N HIS A 161 -10.46 -33.29 -14.25
CA HIS A 161 -10.17 -34.20 -13.14
C HIS A 161 -11.25 -35.27 -12.97
N ASN A 162 -12.52 -34.87 -13.04
CA ASN A 162 -13.66 -35.79 -12.86
C ASN A 162 -13.91 -36.71 -14.06
N SER A 163 -13.31 -36.41 -15.21
CA SER A 163 -13.62 -37.05 -16.48
C SER A 163 -12.67 -38.19 -16.86
N LEU A 164 -11.56 -38.38 -16.13
CA LEU A 164 -10.49 -39.31 -16.54
C LEU A 164 -9.87 -40.06 -15.34
N GLN A 165 -9.96 -41.39 -15.39
CA GLN A 165 -9.08 -42.31 -14.68
C GLN A 165 -8.32 -43.16 -15.72
N PRO A 166 -6.98 -43.35 -15.63
CA PRO A 166 -6.00 -42.77 -14.70
C PRO A 166 -5.18 -41.64 -15.37
N VAL A 167 -4.28 -40.99 -14.60
CA VAL A 167 -3.41 -39.86 -14.97
C VAL A 167 -2.98 -39.91 -16.44
N ASN A 168 -3.66 -39.12 -17.25
CA ASN A 168 -3.53 -39.09 -18.69
C ASN A 168 -2.45 -38.06 -19.06
N VAL A 169 -1.59 -38.36 -20.04
CA VAL A 169 -0.65 -37.42 -20.67
C VAL A 169 -1.32 -36.07 -21.00
N THR A 170 -2.62 -36.11 -21.29
CA THR A 170 -3.46 -34.93 -21.52
C THR A 170 -3.58 -34.02 -20.29
N TYR A 171 -3.75 -34.58 -19.09
CA TYR A 171 -3.83 -33.81 -17.84
C TYR A 171 -2.48 -33.19 -17.50
N GLN A 172 -1.39 -33.95 -17.67
CA GLN A 172 -0.04 -33.43 -17.48
C GLN A 172 0.24 -32.24 -18.41
N ARG A 173 -0.07 -32.39 -19.71
CA ARG A 173 0.06 -31.28 -20.67
C ARG A 173 -0.80 -30.07 -20.30
N LEU A 174 -1.98 -30.29 -19.71
CA LEU A 174 -2.83 -29.20 -19.24
C LEU A 174 -2.20 -28.46 -18.05
N VAL A 175 -1.56 -29.18 -17.12
CA VAL A 175 -0.79 -28.57 -16.01
C VAL A 175 0.42 -27.79 -16.56
N GLU A 176 1.14 -28.33 -17.54
CA GLU A 176 2.26 -27.64 -18.18
C GLU A 176 1.80 -26.35 -18.88
N ASN A 177 0.69 -26.39 -19.63
CA ASN A 177 0.10 -25.20 -20.24
C ASN A 177 -0.33 -24.15 -19.21
N TYR A 178 -0.87 -24.60 -18.07
CA TYR A 178 -1.21 -23.72 -16.95
C TYR A 178 0.03 -23.01 -16.38
N LEU A 179 1.11 -23.76 -16.13
CA LEU A 179 2.37 -23.19 -15.63
C LEU A 179 2.98 -22.20 -16.63
N LEU A 180 3.00 -22.52 -17.92
CA LEU A 180 3.47 -21.59 -18.96
C LEU A 180 2.62 -20.32 -19.00
N SER A 181 1.30 -20.45 -18.92
CA SER A 181 0.38 -19.31 -18.93
C SER A 181 0.59 -18.37 -17.74
N ILE A 182 1.05 -18.86 -16.58
CA ILE A 182 1.43 -18.01 -15.44
C ILE A 182 2.56 -17.06 -15.83
N TYR A 183 3.62 -17.58 -16.46
CA TYR A 183 4.78 -16.77 -16.85
C TYR A 183 4.44 -15.83 -18.01
N GLU A 184 3.64 -16.26 -18.99
CA GLU A 184 3.15 -15.40 -20.07
C GLU A 184 2.33 -14.22 -19.53
N THR A 185 1.41 -14.50 -18.60
CA THR A 185 0.59 -13.48 -17.93
C THR A 185 1.46 -12.53 -17.12
N THR A 186 2.50 -13.05 -16.46
CA THR A 186 3.47 -12.24 -15.72
C THR A 186 4.23 -11.29 -16.63
N GLY A 187 4.75 -11.78 -17.76
CA GLY A 187 5.43 -10.93 -18.75
C GLY A 187 4.51 -9.87 -19.33
N ARG A 188 3.26 -10.22 -19.62
CA ARG A 188 2.25 -9.26 -20.09
C ARG A 188 2.01 -8.16 -19.05
N TYR A 189 1.85 -8.51 -17.77
CA TYR A 189 1.70 -7.54 -16.69
C TYR A 189 2.89 -6.58 -16.65
N LEU A 190 4.12 -7.10 -16.68
CA LEU A 190 5.34 -6.30 -16.60
C LEU A 190 5.44 -5.29 -17.75
N ARG A 191 5.11 -5.71 -18.98
CA ARG A 191 5.17 -4.85 -20.18
C ARG A 191 4.03 -3.85 -20.31
N LEU A 192 2.87 -4.12 -19.70
CA LEU A 192 1.71 -3.23 -19.74
C LEU A 192 1.63 -2.29 -18.53
N ASN A 193 2.45 -2.50 -17.51
CA ASN A 193 2.48 -1.64 -16.32
C ASN A 193 3.23 -0.34 -16.61
N ASP A 194 2.47 0.74 -16.85
CA ASP A 194 2.99 2.06 -17.22
C ASP A 194 4.06 2.60 -16.24
N ASP A 195 3.91 2.40 -14.93
CA ASP A 195 4.89 2.87 -13.96
C ASP A 195 6.21 2.05 -14.04
N ILE A 196 6.16 0.75 -14.35
CA ILE A 196 7.37 -0.08 -14.59
C ILE A 196 8.02 0.32 -15.92
N CYS A 197 7.23 0.50 -16.98
CA CYS A 197 7.71 0.91 -18.29
C CYS A 197 8.34 2.32 -18.30
N LYS A 198 8.08 3.15 -17.28
CA LYS A 198 8.70 4.48 -17.13
C LYS A 198 9.96 4.49 -16.28
N LEU A 199 10.30 3.39 -15.63
CA LEU A 199 11.54 3.27 -14.87
C LEU A 199 12.76 3.37 -15.80
N SER A 200 13.87 3.86 -15.25
CA SER A 200 15.16 3.84 -15.95
C SER A 200 15.62 2.41 -16.18
N PHE A 201 16.51 2.20 -17.16
CA PHE A 201 17.13 0.89 -17.40
C PHE A 201 17.71 0.27 -16.11
N THR A 202 18.44 1.08 -15.32
CA THR A 202 19.00 0.65 -14.03
C THR A 202 17.94 0.27 -13.01
N ASP A 203 16.85 1.03 -12.93
CA ASP A 203 15.76 0.72 -12.00
C ASP A 203 14.99 -0.55 -12.41
N ARG A 204 14.83 -0.76 -13.73
CA ARG A 204 14.22 -2.00 -14.26
C ARG A 204 15.11 -3.21 -13.97
N SER A 205 16.42 -3.15 -14.20
CA SER A 205 17.32 -4.29 -13.95
C SER A 205 17.39 -4.69 -12.46
N ILE A 206 17.21 -3.73 -11.55
CA ILE A 206 17.11 -4.02 -10.10
C ILE A 206 15.81 -4.74 -9.75
N LEU A 207 14.70 -4.37 -10.41
CA LEU A 207 13.35 -4.77 -10.01
C LEU A 207 12.88 -6.04 -10.71
N LEU A 208 13.20 -6.20 -11.99
CA LEU A 208 12.44 -7.06 -12.91
C LEU A 208 12.37 -8.52 -12.48
N ARG A 209 13.50 -9.10 -12.03
CA ARG A 209 13.53 -10.48 -11.55
C ARG A 209 12.67 -10.69 -10.32
N SER A 210 12.76 -9.78 -9.34
CA SER A 210 11.91 -9.83 -8.15
C SER A 210 10.44 -9.63 -8.50
N ALA A 211 10.13 -8.73 -9.43
CA ALA A 211 8.77 -8.51 -9.89
C ALA A 211 8.19 -9.77 -10.56
N ALA A 212 8.98 -10.43 -11.41
CA ALA A 212 8.60 -11.68 -12.07
C ALA A 212 8.32 -12.80 -11.06
N ASP A 213 9.20 -13.01 -10.07
CA ASP A 213 9.00 -13.97 -8.97
C ASP A 213 7.69 -13.66 -8.22
N ASN A 214 7.51 -12.40 -7.83
CA ASN A 214 6.39 -11.94 -7.04
C ASN A 214 5.04 -12.16 -7.75
N ILE A 215 4.95 -11.72 -9.01
CA ILE A 215 3.71 -11.78 -9.80
C ILE A 215 3.37 -13.23 -10.13
N SER A 216 4.33 -14.02 -10.61
CA SER A 216 4.09 -15.42 -11.00
C SER A 216 3.66 -16.27 -9.81
N SER A 217 4.28 -16.08 -8.64
CA SER A 217 3.92 -16.76 -7.40
C SER A 217 2.51 -16.39 -6.93
N MET A 218 2.16 -15.10 -6.93
CA MET A 218 0.80 -14.65 -6.58
C MET A 218 -0.26 -15.16 -7.55
N ALA A 219 0.01 -15.12 -8.85
CA ALA A 219 -0.90 -15.61 -9.89
C ALA A 219 -1.16 -17.11 -9.75
N SER A 220 -0.10 -17.89 -9.49
CA SER A 220 -0.20 -19.33 -9.23
C SER A 220 -1.10 -19.61 -8.01
N ILE A 221 -0.78 -19.00 -6.87
CA ILE A 221 -1.54 -19.16 -5.62
C ILE A 221 -3.01 -18.78 -5.79
N PHE A 222 -3.29 -17.69 -6.49
CA PHE A 222 -4.65 -17.22 -6.70
C PHE A 222 -5.52 -18.25 -7.42
N ILE A 223 -5.01 -18.83 -8.51
CA ILE A 223 -5.78 -19.79 -9.31
C ILE A 223 -5.89 -21.13 -8.62
N ILE A 224 -4.81 -21.60 -7.97
CA ILE A 224 -4.83 -22.82 -7.15
C ILE A 224 -5.89 -22.71 -6.06
N HIS A 225 -5.96 -21.57 -5.36
CA HIS A 225 -6.97 -21.34 -4.34
C HIS A 225 -8.37 -21.21 -4.92
N HIS A 226 -8.54 -20.45 -6.01
CA HIS A 226 -9.86 -20.17 -6.60
C HIS A 226 -10.61 -21.44 -7.05
N PHE A 227 -9.88 -22.42 -7.60
CA PHE A 227 -10.45 -23.69 -8.06
C PHE A 227 -10.17 -24.86 -7.11
N ASP A 228 -9.60 -24.60 -5.94
CA ASP A 228 -9.20 -25.61 -4.96
C ASP A 228 -8.36 -26.74 -5.60
N LEU A 229 -7.40 -26.38 -6.46
CA LEU A 229 -6.70 -27.35 -7.32
C LEU A 229 -5.90 -28.38 -6.52
N PHE A 230 -5.40 -28.03 -5.32
CA PHE A 230 -4.69 -29.00 -4.47
C PHE A 230 -5.60 -30.06 -3.84
N SER A 231 -6.92 -29.89 -3.85
CA SER A 231 -7.87 -30.96 -3.50
C SER A 231 -7.99 -32.03 -4.58
N LEU A 232 -7.59 -31.71 -5.82
CA LEU A 232 -7.66 -32.62 -6.96
C LEU A 232 -6.44 -33.55 -6.96
N ASP A 233 -6.67 -34.85 -6.76
CA ASP A 233 -5.61 -35.85 -6.68
C ASP A 233 -4.70 -35.88 -7.94
N SER A 234 -5.28 -35.68 -9.13
CA SER A 234 -4.51 -35.60 -10.38
C SER A 234 -3.57 -34.39 -10.40
N PHE A 235 -4.04 -33.22 -9.97
CA PHE A 235 -3.23 -32.00 -9.92
C PHE A 235 -2.12 -32.14 -8.88
N LEU A 236 -2.47 -32.62 -7.68
CA LEU A 236 -1.52 -32.83 -6.60
C LEU A 236 -0.39 -33.77 -7.04
N LYS A 237 -0.71 -34.92 -7.64
CA LYS A 237 0.28 -35.88 -8.14
C LYS A 237 1.18 -35.30 -9.22
N THR A 238 0.61 -34.58 -10.20
CA THR A 238 1.41 -33.96 -11.27
C THR A 238 2.32 -32.86 -10.70
N MET A 239 1.81 -32.01 -9.81
CA MET A 239 2.61 -30.97 -9.16
C MET A 239 3.70 -31.56 -8.25
N SER A 240 3.43 -32.63 -7.49
CA SER A 240 4.42 -33.33 -6.66
C SER A 240 5.55 -33.92 -7.51
N ALA A 241 5.23 -34.45 -8.69
CA ALA A 241 6.26 -34.94 -9.62
C ALA A 241 7.12 -33.80 -10.19
N MET A 242 6.59 -32.57 -10.22
CA MET A 242 7.25 -31.41 -10.79
C MET A 242 8.06 -30.59 -9.78
N PHE A 243 7.57 -30.44 -8.55
CA PHE A 243 8.10 -29.53 -7.53
C PHE A 243 8.29 -30.18 -6.16
N ASP A 244 8.17 -31.51 -6.07
CA ASP A 244 8.19 -32.28 -4.82
C ASP A 244 7.08 -31.91 -3.80
N ASN A 245 6.98 -32.70 -2.73
CA ASN A 245 5.98 -32.48 -1.69
C ASN A 245 6.29 -31.29 -0.78
N CYS A 246 7.57 -30.91 -0.67
CA CYS A 246 7.99 -29.73 0.08
C CYS A 246 7.46 -28.48 -0.63
N GLY A 247 7.64 -28.38 -1.95
CA GLY A 247 7.13 -27.28 -2.77
C GLY A 247 5.63 -27.07 -2.63
N ILE A 248 4.84 -28.15 -2.65
CA ILE A 248 3.39 -28.04 -2.43
C ILE A 248 3.07 -27.50 -1.03
N SER A 249 3.72 -28.03 0.01
CA SER A 249 3.47 -27.60 1.39
C SER A 249 3.78 -26.12 1.62
N LEU A 250 4.81 -25.60 0.94
CA LEU A 250 5.22 -24.21 0.99
C LEU A 250 4.14 -23.29 0.40
N VAL A 251 3.53 -23.68 -0.73
CA VAL A 251 2.48 -22.90 -1.42
C VAL A 251 1.17 -22.90 -0.63
N GLN A 252 0.85 -23.97 0.11
CA GLN A 252 -0.39 -24.08 0.88
C GLN A 252 -0.50 -23.09 2.06
N TRP A 253 0.61 -22.67 2.66
CA TRP A 253 0.59 -21.74 3.78
C TRP A 253 0.10 -20.32 3.40
N PRO A 254 0.66 -19.63 2.39
CA PRO A 254 0.20 -18.30 1.98
C PRO A 254 -1.22 -18.30 1.41
N MET A 255 -1.72 -19.42 0.86
CA MET A 255 -3.10 -19.56 0.40
C MET A 255 -4.15 -19.27 1.49
N LYS A 256 -3.81 -19.46 2.78
CA LYS A 256 -4.74 -19.21 3.90
C LYS A 256 -5.09 -17.74 4.11
N PHE A 257 -4.31 -16.83 3.53
CA PHE A 257 -4.45 -15.39 3.74
C PHE A 257 -5.04 -14.66 2.51
N ILE A 258 -5.32 -15.39 1.43
CA ILE A 258 -5.80 -14.79 0.19
C ILE A 258 -7.21 -14.22 0.35
N ASN A 259 -7.44 -13.07 -0.29
CA ASN A 259 -8.78 -12.52 -0.39
C ASN A 259 -9.46 -13.00 -1.69
N PRO A 260 -10.70 -13.51 -1.63
CA PRO A 260 -11.40 -13.96 -2.83
C PRO A 260 -11.82 -12.81 -3.77
N ASP A 261 -11.84 -11.56 -3.30
CA ASP A 261 -12.14 -10.41 -4.13
C ASP A 261 -10.99 -10.11 -5.10
N ILE A 262 -11.27 -10.21 -6.41
CA ILE A 262 -10.29 -10.01 -7.48
C ILE A 262 -9.68 -8.61 -7.48
N MET A 263 -10.43 -7.57 -7.11
CA MET A 263 -9.89 -6.22 -7.06
C MET A 263 -8.89 -6.08 -5.91
N ILE A 264 -9.20 -6.68 -4.75
CA ILE A 264 -8.26 -6.73 -3.61
C ILE A 264 -7.02 -7.52 -3.99
N PHE A 265 -7.18 -8.65 -4.69
CA PHE A 265 -6.07 -9.42 -5.24
C PHE A 265 -5.17 -8.57 -6.15
N LYS A 266 -5.74 -7.88 -7.14
CA LYS A 266 -4.98 -7.05 -8.09
C LYS A 266 -4.28 -5.88 -7.42
N LEU A 267 -4.90 -5.26 -6.42
CA LEU A 267 -4.26 -4.22 -5.61
C LEU A 267 -3.07 -4.79 -4.81
N ALA A 268 -3.24 -5.94 -4.16
CA ALA A 268 -2.16 -6.63 -3.46
C ALA A 268 -1.03 -7.01 -4.42
N LEU A 269 -1.36 -7.54 -5.60
CA LEU A 269 -0.41 -7.88 -6.66
C LEU A 269 0.36 -6.65 -7.13
N SER A 270 -0.30 -5.51 -7.30
CA SER A 270 0.39 -4.27 -7.68
C SER A 270 1.41 -3.82 -6.64
N LEU A 271 1.07 -3.90 -5.35
CA LEU A 271 1.99 -3.59 -4.25
C LEU A 271 3.16 -4.57 -4.22
N PHE A 272 2.87 -5.85 -4.35
CA PHE A 272 3.88 -6.90 -4.26
C PHE A 272 4.81 -6.91 -5.47
N SER A 273 4.29 -6.63 -6.67
CA SER A 273 5.10 -6.58 -7.91
C SER A 273 6.28 -5.61 -7.82
N LEU A 274 6.19 -4.58 -6.98
CA LEU A 274 7.27 -3.61 -6.76
C LEU A 274 8.16 -3.94 -5.55
N SER A 275 7.82 -4.96 -4.76
CA SER A 275 8.57 -5.34 -3.56
C SER A 275 9.89 -6.02 -3.93
N LYS A 276 11.00 -5.54 -3.39
CA LYS A 276 12.29 -6.21 -3.54
C LYS A 276 12.40 -7.32 -2.50
N THR A 277 12.38 -8.57 -2.94
CA THR A 277 12.73 -9.71 -2.07
C THR A 277 14.26 -9.83 -2.05
N THR A 278 14.87 -9.81 -0.87
CA THR A 278 16.33 -9.80 -0.75
C THR A 278 16.84 -11.22 -0.98
N TYR A 279 17.57 -11.46 -2.07
CA TYR A 279 18.24 -12.74 -2.32
C TYR A 279 19.34 -12.95 -1.27
N LEU A 280 19.13 -13.86 -0.33
CA LEU A 280 20.15 -14.19 0.68
C LEU A 280 21.34 -14.96 0.09
N TYR A 281 21.23 -15.48 -1.15
CA TYR A 281 22.18 -16.45 -1.71
C TYR A 281 22.58 -16.20 -3.17
N SER A 282 22.64 -14.95 -3.65
CA SER A 282 23.34 -14.66 -4.91
C SER A 282 24.75 -14.13 -4.62
N PRO A 283 25.82 -14.91 -4.85
CA PRO A 283 27.19 -14.47 -4.58
C PRO A 283 27.71 -13.36 -5.50
N ASN A 284 26.96 -12.97 -6.55
CA ASN A 284 27.44 -12.07 -7.60
C ASN A 284 26.61 -10.78 -7.79
N ILE A 285 25.58 -10.53 -6.99
CA ILE A 285 24.87 -9.24 -7.04
C ILE A 285 25.49 -8.34 -5.98
N SER A 286 26.14 -7.26 -6.42
CA SER A 286 26.52 -6.17 -5.53
C SER A 286 25.31 -5.78 -4.69
N ILE A 287 25.52 -5.66 -3.38
CA ILE A 287 24.52 -5.17 -2.43
C ILE A 287 24.31 -3.66 -2.70
N ASP A 288 23.79 -3.30 -3.88
CA ASP A 288 23.19 -1.99 -4.11
C ASP A 288 21.86 -2.01 -3.37
N SER A 289 22.00 -1.58 -2.11
CA SER A 289 21.11 -1.79 -0.96
C SER A 289 19.96 -0.80 -0.88
N THR A 290 19.60 -0.15 -1.96
CA THR A 290 18.50 0.82 -1.94
C THR A 290 17.61 0.65 -3.14
N ASN A 291 16.33 0.33 -2.89
CA ASN A 291 15.28 0.63 -3.86
C ASN A 291 15.50 2.07 -4.34
N SER A 292 15.51 2.27 -5.65
CA SER A 292 15.55 3.61 -6.21
C SER A 292 14.43 4.44 -5.60
N SER A 293 14.71 5.71 -5.31
CA SER A 293 13.71 6.64 -4.77
C SER A 293 12.44 6.69 -5.61
N THR A 294 12.57 6.44 -6.92
CA THR A 294 11.47 6.32 -7.88
C THR A 294 10.58 5.11 -7.58
N ILE A 295 11.17 3.93 -7.37
CA ILE A 295 10.44 2.69 -7.06
C ILE A 295 9.65 2.87 -5.75
N PHE A 296 10.29 3.45 -4.72
CA PHE A 296 9.62 3.73 -3.45
C PHE A 296 8.47 4.74 -3.59
N HIS A 297 8.62 5.72 -4.47
CA HIS A 297 7.54 6.67 -4.77
C HIS A 297 6.33 5.97 -5.41
N ILE A 298 6.56 5.07 -6.37
CA ILE A 298 5.50 4.28 -7.01
C ILE A 298 4.82 3.34 -5.99
N GLN A 299 5.59 2.67 -5.13
CA GLN A 299 5.05 1.85 -4.05
C GLN A 299 4.11 2.63 -3.13
N ASN A 300 4.51 3.84 -2.70
CA ASN A 300 3.67 4.70 -1.87
C ASN A 300 2.40 5.13 -2.60
N LYS A 301 2.51 5.46 -3.89
CA LYS A 301 1.35 5.79 -4.75
C LYS A 301 0.35 4.63 -4.79
N TYR A 302 0.81 3.40 -4.98
CA TYR A 302 -0.06 2.21 -4.99
C TYR A 302 -0.66 1.93 -3.61
N ALA A 303 0.11 2.10 -2.53
CA ALA A 303 -0.36 1.91 -1.16
C ALA A 303 -1.44 2.93 -0.79
N GLU A 304 -1.25 4.20 -1.15
CA GLU A 304 -2.22 5.26 -0.93
C GLU A 304 -3.53 4.98 -1.67
N VAL A 305 -3.43 4.62 -2.95
CA VAL A 305 -4.60 4.33 -3.78
C VAL A 305 -5.34 3.07 -3.28
N THR A 306 -4.62 2.03 -2.87
CA THR A 306 -5.19 0.84 -2.23
C THR A 306 -5.95 1.21 -0.97
N TRP A 307 -5.33 1.97 -0.07
CA TRP A 307 -5.96 2.42 1.18
C TRP A 307 -7.22 3.26 0.93
N LYS A 308 -7.15 4.22 0.00
CA LYS A 308 -8.27 5.07 -0.38
C LYS A 308 -9.40 4.28 -1.01
N TYR A 309 -9.09 3.34 -1.91
CA TYR A 309 -10.09 2.45 -2.50
C TYR A 309 -10.80 1.60 -1.44
N LEU A 310 -10.05 0.97 -0.54
CA LEU A 310 -10.65 0.16 0.52
C LEU A 310 -11.53 1.02 1.44
N SER A 311 -11.07 2.21 1.81
CA SER A 311 -11.84 3.17 2.62
C SER A 311 -13.11 3.64 1.90
N TYR A 312 -13.00 3.91 0.60
CA TYR A 312 -14.12 4.28 -0.27
C TYR A 312 -15.12 3.13 -0.43
N ARG A 313 -14.68 1.88 -0.56
CA ARG A 313 -15.56 0.75 -0.89
C ARG A 313 -16.21 0.11 0.34
N TYR A 314 -15.46 0.02 1.44
CA TYR A 314 -15.80 -0.77 2.63
C TYR A 314 -15.96 0.08 3.90
N GLY A 315 -15.59 1.36 3.86
CA GLY A 315 -15.53 2.22 5.04
C GLY A 315 -14.27 1.98 5.87
N CYS A 316 -13.94 2.91 6.77
CA CYS A 316 -12.63 2.95 7.43
C CYS A 316 -12.30 1.70 8.25
N TYR A 317 -13.28 1.16 9.02
CA TYR A 317 -13.03 0.03 9.91
C TYR A 317 -12.71 -1.26 9.14
N GLU A 318 -13.50 -1.60 8.13
CA GLU A 318 -13.23 -2.77 7.29
C GLU A 318 -12.01 -2.54 6.40
N ALA A 319 -11.77 -1.31 5.93
CA ALA A 319 -10.56 -0.97 5.18
C ALA A 319 -9.28 -1.27 5.96
N VAL A 320 -9.24 -0.99 7.28
CA VAL A 320 -8.11 -1.38 8.14
C VAL A 320 -7.90 -2.89 8.12
N LYS A 321 -8.97 -3.68 8.24
CA LYS A 321 -8.87 -5.14 8.23
C LYS A 321 -8.38 -5.65 6.87
N TYR A 322 -8.96 -5.19 5.78
CA TYR A 322 -8.53 -5.58 4.44
C TYR A 322 -7.06 -5.20 4.18
N PHE A 323 -6.66 -3.98 4.53
CA PHE A 323 -5.28 -3.53 4.36
C PHE A 323 -4.31 -4.35 5.22
N HIS A 324 -4.68 -4.62 6.47
CA HIS A 324 -3.91 -5.51 7.35
C HIS A 324 -3.79 -6.92 6.77
N SER A 325 -4.88 -7.53 6.28
CA SER A 325 -4.86 -8.84 5.62
C SER A 325 -3.96 -8.86 4.38
N ILE A 326 -4.00 -7.80 3.55
CA ILE A 326 -3.07 -7.66 2.42
C ILE A 326 -1.63 -7.71 2.91
N ILE A 327 -1.26 -6.91 3.91
CA ILE A 327 0.12 -6.88 4.44
C ILE A 327 0.56 -8.25 4.96
N TYR A 328 -0.28 -8.94 5.73
CA TYR A 328 0.04 -10.30 6.21
C TYR A 328 0.26 -11.27 5.06
N TRP A 329 -0.57 -11.18 4.02
CA TRP A 329 -0.42 -12.02 2.86
C TRP A 329 0.87 -11.72 2.09
N LEU A 330 1.21 -10.44 1.89
CA LEU A 330 2.47 -10.04 1.25
C LEU A 330 3.68 -10.53 2.04
N MET A 331 3.65 -10.46 3.37
CA MET A 331 4.72 -11.03 4.22
C MET A 331 4.83 -12.54 4.06
N ALA A 332 3.70 -13.24 3.99
CA ALA A 332 3.69 -14.68 3.77
C ALA A 332 4.28 -15.07 2.40
N LEU A 333 3.96 -14.28 1.37
CA LEU A 333 4.51 -14.46 0.03
C LEU A 333 6.02 -14.16 -0.03
N THR A 334 6.51 -13.15 0.70
CA THR A 334 7.95 -12.88 0.77
C THR A 334 8.72 -14.09 1.33
N MET A 335 8.18 -14.76 2.35
CA MET A 335 8.78 -15.98 2.88
C MET A 335 8.78 -17.11 1.85
N LEU A 336 7.66 -17.32 1.16
CA LEU A 336 7.55 -18.33 0.11
C LEU A 336 8.60 -18.13 -1.00
N ILE A 337 8.84 -16.89 -1.42
CA ILE A 337 9.76 -16.61 -2.53
C ILE A 337 11.19 -16.99 -2.18
N CYS A 338 11.61 -16.84 -0.92
CA CYS A 338 12.92 -17.31 -0.48
C CYS A 338 13.10 -18.82 -0.71
N ASP A 339 12.03 -19.60 -0.54
CA ASP A 339 12.07 -21.06 -0.74
C ASP A 339 11.85 -21.45 -2.20
N VAL A 340 10.99 -20.73 -2.93
CA VAL A 340 10.67 -21.03 -4.33
C VAL A 340 11.88 -20.93 -5.25
N GLN A 341 12.87 -20.11 -4.88
CA GLN A 341 14.15 -19.98 -5.58
C GLN A 341 15.01 -21.25 -5.52
N THR A 342 14.67 -22.23 -4.69
CA THR A 342 15.34 -23.55 -4.69
C THR A 342 14.85 -24.46 -5.82
N PHE A 343 13.72 -24.15 -6.46
CA PHE A 343 13.16 -24.96 -7.56
C PHE A 343 13.73 -24.53 -8.90
N SER A 344 14.64 -25.34 -9.47
CA SER A 344 15.31 -25.06 -10.75
C SER A 344 14.34 -24.72 -11.89
N ARG A 345 13.26 -25.50 -12.06
CA ARG A 345 12.25 -25.24 -13.10
C ARG A 345 11.65 -23.84 -13.01
N HIS A 346 11.39 -23.36 -11.79
CA HIS A 346 10.86 -22.02 -11.59
C HIS A 346 11.91 -20.97 -11.94
N VAL A 347 13.14 -21.14 -11.43
CA VAL A 347 14.27 -20.26 -11.72
C VAL A 347 14.53 -20.13 -13.22
N ASP A 348 14.59 -21.25 -13.95
CA ASP A 348 14.80 -21.27 -15.40
C ASP A 348 13.70 -20.53 -16.18
N SER A 349 12.44 -20.70 -15.73
CA SER A 349 11.28 -20.03 -16.33
C SER A 349 11.30 -18.52 -16.08
N ILE A 350 11.73 -18.11 -14.88
CA ILE A 350 11.89 -16.71 -14.51
C ILE A 350 13.04 -16.07 -15.29
N ASP A 351 14.18 -16.74 -15.42
CA ASP A 351 15.31 -16.21 -16.18
C ASP A 351 14.94 -15.99 -17.65
N SER A 352 14.29 -16.98 -18.28
CA SER A 352 13.80 -16.86 -19.65
C SER A 352 12.80 -15.70 -19.81
N LEU A 353 11.90 -15.53 -18.84
CA LEU A 353 10.91 -14.46 -18.82
C LEU A 353 11.54 -13.08 -18.65
N VAL A 354 12.51 -12.95 -17.73
CA VAL A 354 13.24 -11.72 -17.46
C VAL A 354 14.02 -11.31 -18.69
N GLU A 355 14.82 -12.22 -19.26
CA GLU A 355 15.60 -11.96 -20.48
C GLU A 355 14.71 -11.44 -21.62
N LEU A 356 13.61 -12.14 -21.92
CA LEU A 356 12.68 -11.72 -22.98
C LEU A 356 12.06 -10.34 -22.69
N THR A 357 11.74 -10.07 -21.43
CA THR A 357 11.13 -8.81 -21.02
C THR A 357 12.14 -7.64 -21.06
N GLU A 358 13.38 -7.87 -20.64
CA GLU A 358 14.47 -6.88 -20.77
C GLU A 358 14.75 -6.54 -22.22
N LEU A 359 14.85 -7.55 -23.10
CA LEU A 359 15.04 -7.33 -24.53
C LEU A 359 13.93 -6.48 -25.13
N THR A 360 12.67 -6.75 -24.76
CA THR A 360 11.53 -5.95 -25.22
C THR A 360 11.65 -4.50 -24.76
N PHE A 361 11.99 -4.27 -23.50
CA PHE A 361 12.18 -2.92 -22.96
C PHE A 361 13.35 -2.17 -23.62
N ILE A 362 14.45 -2.85 -23.94
CA ILE A 362 15.57 -2.25 -24.65
C ILE A 362 15.14 -1.81 -26.04
N LEU A 363 14.39 -2.64 -26.77
CA LEU A 363 13.87 -2.29 -28.10
C LEU A 363 12.95 -1.06 -28.03
N ASP A 364 12.00 -1.03 -27.09
CA ASP A 364 11.10 0.10 -26.88
C ASP A 364 11.87 1.41 -26.57
N ASP A 365 12.93 1.32 -25.78
CA ASP A 365 13.76 2.48 -25.44
C ASP A 365 14.59 2.97 -26.65
N VAL A 366 15.09 2.04 -27.49
CA VAL A 366 15.81 2.37 -28.73
C VAL A 366 14.87 3.04 -29.74
N GLU A 367 13.66 2.53 -29.92
CA GLU A 367 12.65 3.12 -30.83
C GLU A 367 12.31 4.56 -30.42
N LYS A 368 12.10 4.83 -29.13
CA LYS A 368 11.87 6.19 -28.63
C LYS A 368 13.04 7.14 -28.90
N ILE A 369 14.28 6.65 -28.87
CA ILE A 369 15.47 7.46 -29.18
C ILE A 369 15.55 7.77 -30.68
N ILE A 370 15.12 6.83 -31.54
CA ILE A 370 15.06 7.03 -32.99
C ILE A 370 13.99 8.07 -33.32
N ASP A 371 12.79 7.94 -32.75
CA ASP A 371 11.66 8.84 -33.04
C ASP A 371 11.85 10.28 -32.53
N THR A 372 12.80 10.51 -31.62
CA THR A 372 13.11 11.84 -31.06
C THR A 372 14.23 12.57 -31.81
N LYS A 373 14.82 11.95 -32.85
CA LYS A 373 15.81 12.54 -33.76
C LYS A 373 15.19 12.84 -35.12
#